data_AF-A0A2E4W304-F1
#
_entry.id   AF-A0A2E4W304-F1
#
_cell.length_a   1.000
_cell.length_b   1.000
_cell.length_c   1.000
_cell.angle_alpha   90.00
_cell.angle_beta   90.00
_cell.angle_gamma   90.00
#
_symmetry.space_group_name_H-M   'P 1'
#
loop_
_entity.id
_entity.type
_entity.pdbx_description
1 polymer ?
#
loop_
_entity_poly.entity_id
_entity_poly.type
_entity_poly.pdbx_seq_one_letter_code
_entity_poly.pdbx_strand_id
1 'polypeptide(L)'
;MCQIRNPKFHALLEEIAELHDKKNIDYANEQDCLANLRGCSRLGLQPVIGTVIRMQDKWERIENFFKNGDLKNESLRDSFIDNAVYSLLAVVLLDENEEGNRKIP
;
A
#
# COMPACT_ATOMS: atom_id res chain seq x y z
N MET A 1 16.88 -27.14 -8.33
CA MET A 1 16.67 -25.67 -8.39
C MET A 1 17.26 -25.06 -7.13
N CYS A 2 18.13 -24.07 -7.27
CA CYS A 2 18.80 -23.43 -6.14
C CYS A 2 17.79 -22.51 -5.41
N GLN A 3 17.15 -23.01 -4.34
CA GLN A 3 16.29 -22.20 -3.47
C GLN A 3 17.13 -21.39 -2.47
N ILE A 4 18.09 -20.60 -2.95
CA ILE A 4 18.74 -19.62 -2.06
C ILE A 4 17.75 -18.46 -1.91
N ARG A 5 16.96 -18.53 -0.84
CA ARG A 5 16.09 -17.45 -0.40
C ARG A 5 16.94 -16.33 0.19
N ASN A 6 16.60 -15.07 -0.08
CA ASN A 6 17.21 -13.95 0.61
C ASN A 6 16.53 -13.78 1.98
N PRO A 7 17.22 -14.05 3.11
CA PRO A 7 16.61 -13.93 4.43
C PRO A 7 16.19 -12.48 4.72
N LYS A 8 16.89 -11.49 4.17
CA LYS A 8 16.52 -10.07 4.33
C LYS A 8 15.21 -9.74 3.64
N PHE A 9 14.89 -10.40 2.52
CA PHE A 9 13.62 -10.20 1.84
C PHE A 9 12.45 -10.69 2.69
N HIS A 10 12.60 -11.85 3.35
CA HIS A 10 11.55 -12.38 4.23
C HIS A 10 11.35 -11.51 5.46
N ALA A 11 12.43 -11.00 6.05
CA ALA A 11 12.33 -10.02 7.14
C ALA A 11 11.58 -8.74 6.71
N LEU A 12 11.74 -8.29 5.46
CA LEU A 12 10.96 -7.17 4.93
C LEU A 12 9.47 -7.50 4.78
N LEU A 13 9.12 -8.74 4.45
CA LEU A 13 7.71 -9.16 4.40
C LEU A 13 7.07 -9.13 5.79
N GLU A 14 7.79 -9.60 6.81
CA GLU A 14 7.37 -9.52 8.22
C GLU A 14 7.18 -8.06 8.65
N GLU A 15 8.14 -7.20 8.36
CA GLU A 15 8.06 -5.77 8.66
C GLU A 15 6.89 -5.07 7.95
N ILE A 16 6.64 -5.40 6.68
CA ILE A 16 5.50 -4.86 5.92
C ILE A 16 4.17 -5.25 6.56
N ALA A 17 4.04 -6.50 7.05
CA ALA A 17 2.85 -6.95 7.76
C ALA A 17 2.66 -6.19 9.07
N GLU A 18 3.71 -6.08 9.89
CA GLU A 18 3.66 -5.33 11.15
C GLU A 18 3.32 -3.84 10.93
N LEU A 19 3.91 -3.22 9.91
CA LEU A 19 3.63 -1.83 9.56
C LEU A 19 2.21 -1.64 9.04
N HIS A 20 1.68 -2.60 8.27
CA HIS A 20 0.29 -2.59 7.86
C HIS A 20 -0.62 -2.63 9.08
N ASP A 21 -0.42 -3.58 10.00
CA ASP A 21 -1.23 -3.73 11.21
C ASP A 21 -1.20 -2.48 12.08
N LYS A 22 0.00 -1.91 12.28
CA LYS A 22 0.16 -0.68 13.04
C LYS A 22 -0.61 0.49 12.44
N LYS A 23 -0.53 0.67 11.12
CA LYS A 23 -1.27 1.73 10.41
C LYS A 23 -2.77 1.46 10.39
N ASN A 24 -3.17 0.20 10.33
CA ASN A 24 -4.57 -0.20 10.29
C ASN A 24 -5.33 0.29 11.54
N ILE A 25 -4.68 0.34 12.70
CA ILE A 25 -5.25 0.91 13.94
C ILE A 25 -5.71 2.37 13.76
N ASP A 26 -4.97 3.18 13.01
CA ASP A 26 -5.26 4.60 12.81
C ASP A 26 -6.28 4.86 11.69
N TYR A 27 -6.53 3.87 10.82
CA TYR A 27 -7.24 4.05 9.56
C TYR A 27 -8.44 3.13 9.33
N ALA A 28 -8.54 2.04 10.09
CA ALA A 28 -9.71 1.18 10.14
C ALA A 28 -10.84 1.84 10.95
N ASN A 29 -12.07 1.46 10.65
CA ASN A 29 -13.16 1.59 11.60
C ASN A 29 -13.62 0.20 12.05
N GLU A 30 -14.56 0.14 13.00
CA GLU A 30 -15.05 -1.12 13.58
C GLU A 30 -15.64 -2.10 12.55
N GLN A 31 -16.00 -1.64 11.35
CA GLN A 31 -16.64 -2.45 10.31
C GLN A 31 -15.75 -2.69 9.08
N ASP A 32 -14.70 -1.90 8.87
CA ASP A 32 -13.93 -1.90 7.64
C ASP A 32 -12.47 -1.45 7.86
N CYS A 33 -11.53 -2.38 7.66
CA CYS A 33 -10.09 -2.13 7.71
C CYS A 33 -9.54 -1.30 6.54
N LEU A 34 -10.28 -1.16 5.45
CA LEU A 34 -9.90 -0.38 4.27
C LEU A 34 -10.73 0.91 4.12
N ALA A 35 -11.43 1.32 5.18
CA ALA A 35 -12.35 2.46 5.15
C ALA A 35 -11.68 3.75 4.64
N ASN A 36 -10.41 3.97 5.01
CA ASN A 36 -9.62 5.12 4.54
C ASN A 36 -9.40 5.11 3.02
N LEU A 37 -9.14 3.94 2.41
CA LEU A 37 -8.96 3.79 0.96
C LEU A 37 -10.28 3.94 0.22
N ARG A 38 -11.37 3.43 0.81
CA ARG A 38 -12.72 3.51 0.25
C ARG A 38 -13.36 4.89 0.40
N GLY A 39 -12.77 5.78 1.19
CA GLY A 39 -13.28 7.14 1.40
C GLY A 39 -13.40 7.95 0.10
N CYS A 40 -12.54 7.70 -0.90
CA CYS A 40 -12.59 8.37 -2.20
C CYS A 40 -13.85 8.01 -3.04
N SER A 41 -14.55 6.91 -2.71
CA SER A 41 -15.82 6.54 -3.34
C SER A 41 -16.91 7.60 -3.14
N ARG A 42 -16.85 8.40 -2.07
CA ARG A 42 -17.76 9.55 -1.87
C ARG A 42 -17.61 10.62 -2.95
N LEU A 43 -16.49 10.63 -3.66
CA LEU A 43 -16.20 11.52 -4.78
C LEU A 43 -16.35 10.81 -6.14
N GLY A 44 -16.90 9.60 -6.17
CA GLY A 44 -17.09 8.82 -7.40
C GLY A 44 -15.83 8.14 -7.92
N LEU A 45 -14.75 8.06 -7.13
CA LEU A 45 -13.52 7.38 -7.50
C LEU A 45 -13.53 5.94 -6.99
N GLN A 46 -12.94 5.02 -7.76
CA GLN A 46 -12.72 3.66 -7.28
C GLN A 46 -11.61 3.66 -6.20
N PRO A 47 -11.74 2.88 -5.11
CA PRO A 47 -10.74 2.81 -4.04
C PRO A 47 -9.31 2.50 -4.54
N VAL A 48 -9.18 1.65 -5.56
CA VAL A 48 -7.87 1.33 -6.17
C VAL A 48 -7.22 2.58 -6.78
N ILE A 49 -8.00 3.48 -7.39
CA ILE A 49 -7.49 4.74 -7.95
C ILE A 49 -6.97 5.65 -6.83
N GLY A 50 -7.71 5.76 -5.73
CA GLY A 50 -7.24 6.48 -4.54
C GLY A 50 -5.93 5.91 -3.99
N THR A 51 -5.78 4.57 -4.03
CA THR A 51 -4.56 3.88 -3.59
C THR A 51 -3.38 4.18 -4.51
N VAL A 52 -3.58 4.19 -5.83
CA VAL A 52 -2.55 4.56 -6.82
C VAL A 52 -2.08 6.00 -6.63
N ILE A 53 -2.99 6.93 -6.37
CA ILE A 53 -2.62 8.34 -6.09
C ILE A 53 -1.68 8.43 -4.89
N ARG A 54 -1.98 7.72 -3.80
CA ARG A 54 -1.10 7.71 -2.61
C ARG A 54 0.27 7.10 -2.89
N MET A 55 0.34 6.09 -3.77
CA MET A 55 1.63 5.56 -4.23
C MET A 55 2.40 6.58 -5.06
N GLN A 56 1.70 7.35 -5.90
CA GLN A 56 2.30 8.42 -6.69
C GLN A 56 2.90 9.52 -5.79
N ASP A 57 2.22 9.94 -4.71
CA ASP A 57 2.76 10.91 -3.75
C ASP A 57 4.11 10.44 -3.16
N LYS A 58 4.20 9.14 -2.83
CA LYS A 58 5.45 8.52 -2.32
C LYS A 58 6.50 8.36 -3.41
N TRP A 59 6.09 8.13 -4.66
CA TRP A 59 7.00 8.05 -5.79
C TRP A 59 7.61 9.40 -6.16
N GLU A 60 6.81 10.48 -6.15
CA GLU A 60 7.29 11.84 -6.34
C GLU A 60 8.39 12.18 -5.33
N ARG A 61 8.22 11.73 -4.08
CA ARG A 61 9.24 11.88 -3.05
C ARG A 61 10.53 11.13 -3.35
N ILE A 62 10.42 9.88 -3.83
CA ILE A 62 11.58 9.08 -4.27
C ILE A 62 12.31 9.82 -5.40
N GLU A 63 11.58 10.29 -6.41
CA GLU A 63 12.16 11.06 -7.51
C GLU A 63 12.84 12.35 -7.03
N ASN A 64 12.21 13.08 -6.12
CA ASN A 64 12.76 14.31 -5.56
C ASN A 64 14.06 14.06 -4.81
N PHE A 65 14.18 12.94 -4.09
CA PHE A 65 15.45 12.56 -3.46
C PHE A 65 16.54 12.32 -4.52
N PHE A 66 16.26 11.56 -5.58
CA PHE A 66 17.26 11.30 -6.62
C PHE A 66 17.61 12.54 -7.46
N LYS A 67 16.69 13.50 -7.58
CA LYS A 67 16.92 14.78 -8.28
C LYS A 67 17.72 15.78 -7.42
N ASN A 68 17.41 15.89 -6.13
CA ASN A 68 17.87 16.99 -5.28
C ASN A 68 18.77 16.57 -4.11
N GLY A 69 18.85 15.27 -3.80
CA GLY A 69 19.70 14.72 -2.74
C GLY A 69 19.21 14.91 -1.30
N ASP A 70 18.00 15.45 -1.08
CA ASP A 70 17.48 15.79 0.26
C ASP A 70 16.07 15.22 0.51
N LEU A 71 15.80 14.87 1.78
CA LEU A 71 14.52 14.39 2.30
C LEU A 71 14.24 15.06 3.65
N LYS A 72 13.17 15.86 3.72
CA LYS A 72 12.94 16.71 4.91
C LYS A 72 12.28 16.02 6.11
N ASN A 73 11.55 14.91 5.95
CA ASN A 73 10.64 14.42 7.00
C ASN A 73 10.55 12.88 7.24
N GLU A 74 11.00 12.05 6.31
CA GLU A 74 10.71 10.60 6.23
C GLU A 74 11.78 10.01 5.30
N SER A 75 12.26 8.80 5.57
CA SER A 75 13.39 8.26 4.82
C SER A 75 12.99 7.75 3.44
N LEU A 76 13.97 7.61 2.55
CA LEU A 76 13.77 6.98 1.24
C LEU A 76 13.25 5.55 1.39
N ARG A 77 13.76 4.83 2.38
CA ARG A 77 13.37 3.46 2.71
C ARG A 77 11.88 3.39 3.07
N ASP A 78 11.41 4.31 3.90
CA ASP A 78 9.99 4.37 4.31
C ASP A 78 9.07 4.56 3.10
N SER A 79 9.50 5.35 2.12
CA SER A 79 8.73 5.57 0.89
C SER A 79 8.59 4.28 0.05
N PHE A 80 9.65 3.47 -0.03
CA PHE A 80 9.59 2.17 -0.70
C PHE A 80 8.73 1.16 0.05
N ILE A 81 8.84 1.12 1.38
CA ILE A 81 8.03 0.23 2.22
C ILE A 81 6.56 0.62 2.17
N ASP A 82 6.23 1.91 2.23
CA ASP A 82 4.87 2.41 2.06
C ASP A 82 4.27 2.00 0.71
N ASN A 83 5.05 2.11 -0.36
CA ASN A 83 4.61 1.67 -1.68
C ASN A 83 4.42 0.16 -1.77
N ALA A 84 5.23 -0.65 -1.07
CA ALA A 84 5.01 -2.09 -0.98
C ALA A 84 3.68 -2.41 -0.25
N VAL A 85 3.40 -1.75 0.87
CA VAL A 85 2.12 -1.87 1.59
C VAL A 85 0.95 -1.47 0.69
N TYR A 86 0.99 -0.30 0.06
CA TYR A 86 -0.08 0.15 -0.82
C TYR A 86 -0.28 -0.74 -2.05
N SER A 87 0.80 -1.33 -2.57
CA SER A 87 0.70 -2.28 -3.69
C SER A 87 -0.08 -3.53 -3.27
N LEU A 88 0.17 -4.07 -2.07
CA LEU A 88 -0.59 -5.21 -1.53
C LEU A 88 -2.05 -4.84 -1.28
N LEU A 89 -2.32 -3.66 -0.72
CA LEU A 89 -3.69 -3.18 -0.50
C LEU A 89 -4.45 -2.97 -1.82
N ALA A 90 -3.75 -2.50 -2.87
CA ALA A 90 -4.34 -2.39 -4.20
C ALA A 90 -4.73 -3.76 -4.77
N VAL A 91 -3.92 -4.80 -4.55
CA VAL A 91 -4.25 -6.18 -4.93
C VAL A 91 -5.51 -6.65 -4.20
N VAL A 92 -5.59 -6.45 -2.86
CA VAL A 92 -6.79 -6.81 -2.08
C VAL A 92 -8.05 -6.14 -2.65
N LEU A 93 -7.98 -4.84 -2.95
CA LEU A 93 -9.10 -4.10 -3.54
C LEU A 93 -9.49 -4.59 -4.94
N LEU A 94 -8.53 -5.06 -5.73
CA LEU A 94 -8.81 -5.64 -7.06
C LEU A 94 -9.47 -7.01 -6.92
N ASP A 95 -8.95 -7.87 -6.05
CA ASP A 95 -9.49 -9.21 -5.80
C ASP A 95 -10.94 -9.14 -5.28
N GLU A 96 -11.24 -8.23 -4.34
CA GLU A 96 -12.60 -7.98 -3.85
C GLU A 96 -13.56 -7.54 -4.99
N ASN A 97 -13.10 -6.70 -5.91
CA ASN A 97 -13.90 -6.26 -7.05
C ASN A 97 -14.15 -7.40 -8.04
N GLU A 98 -13.16 -8.27 -8.27
CA GLU A 98 -13.31 -9.45 -9.12
C GLU A 98 -14.31 -10.44 -8.52
N GLU A 99 -14.24 -10.71 -7.22
CA GLU A 99 -15.20 -11.56 -6.50
C GLU A 99 -16.63 -10.98 -6.55
N GLY A 100 -16.78 -9.67 -6.35
CA GLY A 100 -18.08 -8.99 -6.46
C GLY A 100 -18.66 -9.02 -7.89
N ASN A 101 -17.81 -8.98 -8.92
CA ASN A 101 -18.22 -9.08 -10.32
C ASN A 101 -18.47 -10.52 -10.77
N ARG A 102 -17.81 -11.49 -10.12
CA ARG A 102 -18.04 -12.92 -10.31
C ARG A 102 -19.29 -13.32 -9.53
N LYS A 103 -20.46 -12.85 -9.97
CA LYS A 103 -21.76 -13.30 -9.43
C LYS A 103 -21.74 -14.82 -9.28
N ILE A 104 -21.83 -15.27 -8.03
CA ILE A 104 -21.90 -16.67 -7.64
C ILE A 104 -23.15 -17.27 -8.35
N PRO A 105 -23.05 -18.46 -8.97
CA PRO A 105 -24.19 -19.09 -9.63
C PRO A 105 -25.39 -19.28 -8.69
#